data_AF-A0A926K7S7-F1
#
_entry.id   AF-A0A926K7S7-F1
#
_cell.length_a   1.000
_cell.length_b   1.000
_cell.length_c   1.000
_cell.angle_alpha   90.00
_cell.angle_beta   90.00
_cell.angle_gamma   90.00
#
_symmetry.space_group_name_H-M   'P 1'
#
loop_
_entity.id
_entity.type
_entity.pdbx_description
1 polymer ?
#
loop_
_entity_poly.entity_id
_entity_poly.type
_entity_poly.pdbx_seq_one_letter_code
_entity_poly.pdbx_strand_id
1 'polypeptide(L)'
;MADDRTALGGAGDLGGTSPRAWDALSPWGMAWRVYVALLTATALGLLILTALSLGSGPVQPRAVFGWMTLLVTPTLGGVLALLLSRRLSGYLPVAQGLAFGVVNALALGAGIIGSVWVQRLLGAGDEADWGYAFLVFLAPPVFLACAVAYPFAMWGATPRGAKVCWSICAAAILLFIAMTVLLGTGVFDHPQGVEPVPVPCSPESKCWRHDADGKTWEVPCNGAEPYEIGVPG
;
A
#
# COMPACT_ATOMS: atom_id res chain seq x y z
N MET A 1 28.03 4.79 51.51
CA MET A 1 27.50 4.82 50.13
C MET A 1 28.19 3.69 49.39
N ALA A 2 27.57 2.52 49.39
CA ALA A 2 28.15 1.30 48.85
C ALA A 2 27.66 1.10 47.40
N ASP A 3 28.61 0.79 46.53
CA ASP A 3 28.46 0.45 45.12
C ASP A 3 27.64 -0.82 44.94
N ASP A 4 26.55 -0.73 44.19
CA ASP A 4 25.63 -1.83 43.90
C ASP A 4 25.90 -2.38 42.49
N ARG A 5 27.14 -2.84 42.27
CA ARG A 5 27.62 -3.44 41.01
C ARG A 5 28.20 -4.84 41.24
N THR A 6 27.39 -5.72 41.82
CA THR A 6 27.69 -7.16 41.84
C THR A 6 26.42 -7.96 41.57
N ALA A 7 26.01 -7.98 40.31
CA ALA A 7 25.08 -8.97 39.77
C ALA A 7 25.45 -9.32 38.32
N LEU A 8 26.74 -9.62 38.11
CA LEU A 8 27.25 -10.31 36.92
C LEU A 8 27.89 -11.62 37.42
N GLY A 9 27.06 -12.64 37.58
CA GLY A 9 27.48 -13.93 38.11
C GLY A 9 26.32 -14.93 38.10
N GLY A 10 25.94 -15.38 36.91
CA GLY A 10 24.84 -16.34 36.72
C GLY A 10 24.83 -16.92 35.31
N ALA A 11 25.98 -17.37 34.81
CA ALA A 11 26.06 -18.25 33.65
C ALA A 11 25.73 -19.67 34.12
N GLY A 12 24.48 -20.09 33.92
CA GLY A 12 24.02 -21.41 34.33
C GLY A 12 22.57 -21.74 34.03
N ASP A 13 21.93 -21.05 33.07
CA ASP A 13 20.57 -21.40 32.65
C ASP A 13 20.49 -21.46 31.12
N LEU A 14 20.82 -22.63 30.58
CA LEU A 14 20.62 -23.00 29.17
C LEU A 14 19.26 -23.70 28.95
N GLY A 15 18.24 -23.37 29.76
CA GLY A 15 16.90 -23.94 29.63
C GLY A 15 15.75 -23.00 29.95
N GLY A 16 15.96 -21.96 30.76
CA GLY A 16 14.97 -20.91 31.00
C GLY A 16 15.09 -19.78 29.98
N THR A 17 14.40 -19.86 28.83
CA THR A 17 14.24 -18.66 27.99
C THR A 17 13.54 -17.61 28.84
N SER A 18 14.27 -16.56 29.23
CA SER A 18 13.70 -15.39 29.92
C SER A 18 12.41 -14.98 29.17
N PRO A 19 11.29 -14.79 29.87
CA PRO A 19 10.01 -14.52 29.21
C PRO A 19 10.18 -13.33 28.26
N ARG A 20 9.88 -13.53 26.98
CA ARG A 20 10.13 -12.49 25.98
C ARG A 20 9.13 -11.35 26.25
N ALA A 21 9.56 -10.09 26.09
CA ALA A 21 8.73 -8.94 26.44
C ALA A 21 7.36 -8.93 25.74
N TRP A 22 7.26 -9.53 24.56
CA TRP A 22 6.01 -9.67 23.82
C TRP A 22 5.15 -10.86 24.25
N ASP A 23 5.69 -11.84 24.98
CA ASP A 23 4.90 -12.95 25.55
C ASP A 23 4.02 -12.45 26.72
N ALA A 24 4.41 -11.34 27.35
CA ALA A 24 3.64 -10.66 28.39
C ALA A 24 2.49 -9.81 27.84
N LEU A 25 2.40 -9.61 26.51
CA LEU A 25 1.31 -8.86 25.90
C LEU A 25 0.04 -9.70 25.81
N SER A 26 -1.10 -9.06 26.05
CA SER A 26 -2.38 -9.68 25.70
C SER A 26 -2.46 -9.88 24.17
N PRO A 27 -3.19 -10.90 23.68
CA PRO A 27 -3.41 -11.09 22.24
C PRO A 27 -3.92 -9.82 21.55
N TRP A 28 -4.80 -9.07 22.25
CA TRP A 28 -5.30 -7.78 21.79
C TRP A 28 -4.20 -6.72 21.67
N GLY A 29 -3.32 -6.63 22.67
CA GLY A 29 -2.20 -5.69 22.64
C GLY A 29 -1.25 -5.97 21.49
N MET A 30 -0.99 -7.24 21.17
CA MET A 30 -0.17 -7.62 20.02
C MET A 30 -0.88 -7.31 18.69
N ALA A 31 -2.17 -7.64 18.58
CA ALA A 31 -2.96 -7.37 17.39
C ALA A 31 -3.05 -5.88 17.06
N TRP A 32 -3.28 -5.03 18.06
CA TRP A 32 -3.28 -3.58 17.90
C TRP A 32 -1.94 -3.06 17.38
N ARG A 33 -0.82 -3.55 17.91
CA ARG A 33 0.52 -3.15 17.46
C ARG A 33 0.79 -3.56 16.01
N VAL A 34 0.40 -4.78 15.64
CA VAL A 34 0.50 -5.26 14.25
C VAL A 34 -0.38 -4.43 13.33
N TYR A 35 -1.62 -4.12 13.73
CA TYR A 35 -2.52 -3.27 12.98
C TYR A 35 -1.91 -1.89 12.71
N VAL A 36 -1.39 -1.21 13.73
CA VAL A 36 -0.78 0.12 13.56
C VAL A 36 0.49 0.06 12.71
N ALA A 37 1.34 -0.95 12.92
CA ALA A 37 2.55 -1.13 12.11
C ALA A 37 2.23 -1.37 10.64
N LEU A 38 1.21 -2.19 10.34
CA LEU A 38 0.73 -2.43 8.98
C LEU A 38 0.09 -1.20 8.37
N LEU A 39 -0.78 -0.51 9.11
CA LEU A 39 -1.40 0.75 8.65
C LEU A 39 -0.32 1.76 8.27
N THR A 40 0.72 1.87 9.08
CA THR A 40 1.87 2.75 8.83
C THR A 40 2.63 2.33 7.57
N ALA A 41 2.96 1.04 7.43
CA ALA A 41 3.69 0.51 6.29
C ALA A 41 2.90 0.68 4.98
N THR A 42 1.59 0.41 5.01
CA THR A 42 0.70 0.59 3.86
C THR A 42 0.55 2.08 3.50
N ALA A 43 0.36 2.96 4.48
CA ALA A 43 0.30 4.41 4.26
C ALA A 43 1.60 4.94 3.62
N LEU A 44 2.76 4.51 4.12
CA LEU A 44 4.05 4.91 3.56
C LEU A 44 4.25 4.36 2.14
N GLY A 45 3.87 3.11 1.90
CA GLY A 45 3.92 2.51 0.57
C GLY A 45 3.07 3.28 -0.43
N LEU A 46 1.85 3.67 -0.05
CA LEU A 46 0.99 4.52 -0.87
C LEU A 46 1.61 5.89 -1.12
N LEU A 47 2.19 6.55 -0.11
CA LEU A 47 2.89 7.82 -0.30
C LEU A 47 4.04 7.72 -1.30
N ILE A 48 4.85 6.67 -1.21
CA ILE A 48 5.96 6.45 -2.15
C ILE A 48 5.42 6.23 -3.56
N LEU A 49 4.38 5.40 -3.72
CA LEU A 49 3.76 5.18 -5.03
C LEU A 49 3.17 6.47 -5.60
N THR A 50 2.50 7.28 -4.78
CA THR A 50 1.98 8.59 -5.17
C THR A 50 3.11 9.55 -5.55
N ALA A 51 4.19 9.61 -4.77
CA ALA A 51 5.35 10.45 -5.05
C ALA A 51 6.06 10.06 -6.36
N LEU A 52 6.21 8.76 -6.62
CA LEU A 52 6.76 8.25 -7.89
C LEU A 52 5.83 8.56 -9.07
N SER A 53 4.52 8.53 -8.84
CA SER A 53 3.50 8.79 -9.86
C SER A 53 3.43 10.27 -10.27
N LEU A 54 3.67 11.20 -9.33
CA LEU A 54 3.71 12.64 -9.61
C LEU A 54 4.79 13.02 -10.65
N GLY A 55 5.78 12.15 -10.90
CA GLY A 55 6.82 12.37 -11.89
C GLY A 55 6.55 11.77 -13.29
N SER A 56 5.52 10.95 -13.47
CA SER A 56 5.35 10.11 -14.68
C SER A 56 4.04 10.32 -15.46
N GLY A 57 3.34 11.44 -15.22
CA GLY A 57 2.07 11.77 -15.89
C GLY A 57 0.84 11.38 -15.06
N PRO A 58 -0.38 11.46 -15.62
CA PRO A 58 -1.62 11.24 -14.87
C PRO A 58 -1.78 9.75 -14.54
N VAL A 59 -1.09 9.29 -13.51
CA VAL A 59 -1.49 8.08 -12.81
C VAL A 59 -2.74 8.48 -12.04
N GLN A 60 -3.90 8.02 -12.51
CA GLN A 60 -5.10 7.98 -11.69
C GLN A 60 -5.03 6.68 -10.88
N PRO A 61 -4.47 6.65 -9.67
CA PRO A 61 -4.82 5.59 -8.76
C PRO A 61 -6.31 5.79 -8.50
N ARG A 62 -7.16 4.91 -9.06
CA ARG A 62 -8.57 4.84 -8.69
C ARG A 62 -8.62 4.83 -7.16
N ALA A 63 -8.99 5.97 -6.56
CA ALA A 63 -8.78 6.23 -5.12
C ALA A 63 -9.33 5.10 -4.23
N VAL A 64 -10.39 4.44 -4.71
CA VAL A 64 -11.00 3.24 -4.13
C VAL A 64 -9.98 2.13 -3.82
N PHE A 65 -9.01 1.87 -4.70
CA PHE A 65 -7.99 0.82 -4.48
C PHE A 65 -6.99 1.19 -3.38
N GLY A 66 -6.60 2.47 -3.29
CA GLY A 66 -5.75 2.96 -2.21
C GLY A 66 -6.44 2.82 -0.86
N TRP A 67 -7.71 3.23 -0.78
CA TRP A 67 -8.52 3.14 0.44
C TRP A 67 -8.81 1.70 0.87
N MET A 68 -9.17 0.83 -0.07
CA MET A 68 -9.39 -0.59 0.24
C MET A 68 -8.12 -1.26 0.76
N THR A 69 -6.97 -0.98 0.15
CA THR A 69 -5.69 -1.52 0.62
C THR A 69 -5.33 -1.01 2.01
N LEU A 70 -5.56 0.29 2.26
CA LEU A 70 -5.27 0.94 3.54
C LEU A 70 -6.14 0.42 4.70
N LEU A 71 -7.33 -0.10 4.40
CA LEU A 71 -8.23 -0.65 5.41
C LEU A 71 -8.12 -2.17 5.52
N VAL A 72 -8.23 -2.90 4.41
CA VAL A 72 -8.35 -4.36 4.42
C VAL A 72 -7.04 -5.00 4.89
N THR A 73 -5.89 -4.54 4.40
CA THR A 73 -4.60 -5.17 4.75
C THR A 73 -4.27 -5.06 6.24
N PRO A 74 -4.35 -3.87 6.88
CA PRO A 74 -4.09 -3.75 8.31
C PRO A 74 -5.13 -4.49 9.15
N THR A 75 -6.42 -4.41 8.80
CA THR A 75 -7.48 -5.09 9.56
C THR A 75 -7.32 -6.60 9.51
N LEU A 76 -7.07 -7.17 8.33
CA LEU A 76 -6.83 -8.60 8.17
C LEU A 76 -5.58 -9.05 8.94
N GLY A 77 -4.50 -8.26 8.88
CA GLY A 77 -3.30 -8.53 9.66
C GLY A 77 -3.54 -8.47 11.18
N GLY A 78 -4.30 -7.50 11.67
CA GLY A 78 -4.70 -7.42 13.08
C GLY A 78 -5.48 -8.67 13.52
N VAL A 79 -6.46 -9.10 12.72
CA VAL A 79 -7.24 -10.32 12.97
C VAL A 79 -6.36 -11.57 12.96
N LEU A 80 -5.47 -11.69 11.97
CA LEU A 80 -4.51 -12.80 11.91
C LEU A 80 -3.58 -12.81 13.13
N ALA A 81 -3.15 -11.66 13.61
CA ALA A 81 -2.31 -11.57 14.80
C ALA A 81 -3.07 -12.04 16.06
N LEU A 82 -4.37 -11.77 16.18
CA LEU A 82 -5.21 -12.34 17.25
C LEU A 82 -5.22 -13.87 17.19
N LEU A 83 -5.37 -14.44 15.99
CA LEU A 83 -5.52 -15.88 15.79
C LEU A 83 -4.19 -16.65 15.87
N LEU A 84 -3.09 -16.06 15.41
CA LEU A 84 -1.80 -16.73 15.20
C LEU A 84 -0.74 -16.40 16.25
N SER A 85 -0.88 -15.31 17.02
CA SER A 85 0.14 -14.88 18.00
C SER A 85 0.59 -16.00 18.94
N ARG A 86 -0.37 -16.79 19.45
CA ARG A 86 -0.07 -17.93 20.34
C ARG A 86 0.53 -19.13 19.62
N ARG A 87 0.20 -19.34 18.34
CA ARG A 87 0.70 -20.46 17.53
C ARG A 87 2.13 -20.21 17.04
N LEU A 88 2.54 -18.95 16.97
CA LEU A 88 3.83 -18.55 16.46
C LEU A 88 4.90 -18.37 17.56
N SER A 89 4.54 -18.39 18.84
CA SER A 89 5.42 -18.07 19.99
C SER A 89 6.73 -18.88 20.03
N GLY A 90 6.74 -20.10 19.51
CA GLY A 90 7.93 -20.97 19.46
C GLY A 90 9.00 -20.56 18.44
N TYR A 91 8.67 -19.74 17.44
CA TYR A 91 9.59 -19.40 16.36
C TYR A 91 10.44 -18.16 16.66
N LEU A 92 11.52 -17.97 15.89
CA LEU A 92 12.33 -16.74 15.90
C LEU A 92 11.52 -15.57 15.32
N PRO A 93 11.71 -14.32 15.79
CA PRO A 93 10.94 -13.15 15.34
C PRO A 93 10.86 -12.98 13.82
N VAL A 94 11.97 -13.22 13.13
CA VAL A 94 12.04 -13.15 11.65
C VAL A 94 11.19 -14.24 11.00
N ALA A 95 11.27 -15.47 11.49
CA ALA A 95 10.47 -16.58 10.99
C ALA A 95 8.97 -16.36 11.26
N GLN A 96 8.62 -15.79 12.42
CA GLN A 96 7.25 -15.39 12.73
C GLN A 96 6.75 -14.32 11.75
N GLY A 97 7.58 -13.31 11.45
CA GLY A 97 7.25 -12.27 10.47
C GLY A 97 7.02 -12.84 9.07
N LEU A 98 7.91 -13.70 8.58
CA LEU A 98 7.77 -14.34 7.27
C LEU A 98 6.52 -15.22 7.21
N ALA A 99 6.30 -16.09 8.20
CA ALA A 99 5.11 -16.93 8.27
C ALA A 99 3.82 -16.10 8.30
N PHE A 100 3.81 -15.04 9.10
CA PHE A 100 2.69 -14.10 9.18
C PHE A 100 2.44 -13.40 7.83
N GLY A 101 3.50 -12.98 7.15
CA GLY A 101 3.42 -12.40 5.81
C GLY A 101 2.84 -13.36 4.78
N VAL A 102 3.31 -14.61 4.75
CA VAL A 102 2.77 -15.64 3.84
C VAL A 102 1.29 -15.86 4.11
N VAL A 103 0.90 -16.05 5.39
CA VAL A 103 -0.50 -16.30 5.74
C VAL A 103 -1.39 -15.10 5.36
N ASN A 104 -0.93 -13.87 5.58
CA ASN A 104 -1.72 -12.69 5.20
C ASN A 104 -1.85 -12.55 3.69
N ALA A 105 -0.76 -12.78 2.93
CA ALA A 105 -0.79 -12.75 1.48
C ALA A 105 -1.72 -13.82 0.90
N LEU A 106 -1.71 -15.03 1.46
CA LEU A 106 -2.62 -16.10 1.07
C LEU A 106 -4.08 -15.78 1.43
N ALA A 107 -4.34 -15.20 2.60
CA ALA A 107 -5.68 -14.83 3.03
C ALA A 107 -6.27 -13.73 2.12
N LEU A 108 -5.48 -12.71 1.78
CA LEU A 108 -5.84 -11.71 0.76
C LEU A 108 -6.07 -12.36 -0.60
N GLY A 109 -5.13 -13.20 -1.05
CA GLY A 109 -5.22 -13.93 -2.31
C GLY A 109 -6.51 -14.73 -2.44
N ALA A 110 -6.86 -15.49 -1.40
CA ALA A 110 -8.09 -16.27 -1.35
C ALA A 110 -9.33 -15.37 -1.35
N GLY A 111 -9.31 -14.25 -0.64
CA GLY A 111 -10.42 -13.27 -0.64
C GLY A 111 -10.68 -12.69 -2.03
N ILE A 112 -9.63 -12.34 -2.76
CA ILE A 112 -9.73 -11.81 -4.13
C ILE A 112 -10.27 -12.87 -5.07
N ILE A 113 -9.68 -14.07 -5.06
CA ILE A 113 -10.14 -15.19 -5.89
C ILE A 113 -11.62 -15.48 -5.60
N GLY A 114 -12.02 -15.49 -4.33
CA GLY A 114 -13.41 -15.63 -3.91
C GLY A 114 -14.32 -14.53 -4.48
N SER A 115 -13.89 -13.26 -4.42
CA SER A 115 -14.67 -12.14 -4.96
C SER A 115 -14.87 -12.22 -6.48
N VAL A 116 -13.82 -12.58 -7.23
CA VAL A 116 -13.89 -12.78 -8.69
C VAL A 116 -14.83 -13.94 -9.03
N TRP A 117 -14.77 -15.04 -8.26
CA TRP A 117 -15.68 -16.16 -8.44
C TRP A 117 -17.14 -15.77 -8.21
N VAL A 118 -17.43 -15.00 -7.15
CA VAL A 118 -18.79 -14.51 -6.86
C VAL A 118 -19.29 -13.58 -7.96
N GLN A 119 -18.45 -12.66 -8.45
CA GLN A 119 -18.81 -11.76 -9.56
C GLN A 119 -19.14 -12.53 -10.84
N ARG A 120 -18.35 -13.56 -11.17
CA ARG A 120 -18.64 -14.45 -12.30
C ARG A 120 -19.96 -15.18 -12.14
N LEU A 121 -20.27 -15.67 -10.94
CA LEU A 121 -21.57 -16.31 -10.65
C LEU A 121 -22.75 -15.34 -10.79
N LEU A 122 -22.53 -14.06 -10.52
CA LEU A 122 -23.53 -12.99 -10.64
C LEU A 122 -23.61 -12.37 -12.05
N GLY A 123 -22.83 -12.87 -13.02
CA GLY A 123 -22.88 -12.42 -14.42
C GLY A 123 -22.15 -11.11 -14.71
N ALA A 124 -21.27 -10.63 -13.83
CA ALA A 124 -20.38 -9.50 -14.12
C ALA A 124 -19.18 -9.98 -14.95
N GLY A 125 -19.22 -9.75 -16.27
CA GLY A 125 -18.40 -10.46 -17.27
C GLY A 125 -16.93 -10.06 -17.41
N ASP A 126 -16.51 -8.85 -17.03
CA ASP A 126 -15.20 -8.31 -17.48
C ASP A 126 -14.20 -7.95 -16.35
N GLU A 127 -14.47 -8.27 -15.08
CA GLU A 127 -13.57 -7.90 -13.97
C GLU A 127 -12.43 -8.89 -13.68
N ALA A 128 -12.32 -9.99 -14.45
CA ALA A 128 -11.37 -11.08 -14.17
C ALA A 128 -9.89 -10.68 -14.28
N ASP A 129 -9.55 -9.71 -15.13
CA ASP A 129 -8.17 -9.24 -15.32
C ASP A 129 -7.62 -8.50 -14.08
N TRP A 130 -8.51 -7.90 -13.29
CA TRP A 130 -8.13 -7.16 -12.08
C TRP A 130 -7.69 -8.07 -10.95
N GLY A 131 -8.28 -9.28 -10.83
CA GLY A 131 -7.87 -10.26 -9.81
C GLY A 131 -6.41 -10.68 -9.97
N TYR A 132 -5.95 -10.85 -11.21
CA TYR A 132 -4.56 -11.19 -11.51
C TYR A 132 -3.61 -10.01 -11.32
N ALA A 133 -3.98 -8.81 -11.78
CA ALA A 133 -3.20 -7.61 -11.53
C ALA A 133 -3.01 -7.37 -10.01
N PHE A 134 -4.05 -7.59 -9.22
CA PHE A 134 -3.97 -7.44 -7.77
C PHE A 134 -3.01 -8.45 -7.12
N LEU A 135 -3.05 -9.72 -7.54
CA LEU A 135 -2.15 -10.75 -7.01
C LEU A 135 -0.68 -10.47 -7.35
N VAL A 136 -0.40 -9.99 -8.58
CA VAL A 136 0.97 -9.74 -9.02
C VAL A 136 1.54 -8.45 -8.44
N PHE A 137 0.74 -7.38 -8.40
CA PHE A 137 1.23 -6.06 -7.99
C PHE A 137 1.05 -5.76 -6.50
N LEU A 138 0.06 -6.33 -5.82
CA LEU A 138 -0.23 -6.00 -4.41
C LEU A 138 0.22 -7.07 -3.41
N ALA A 139 0.21 -8.36 -3.79
CA ALA A 139 0.61 -9.41 -2.86
C ALA A 139 2.07 -9.28 -2.39
N PRO A 140 3.07 -8.96 -3.24
CA PRO A 140 4.45 -8.80 -2.79
C PRO A 140 4.65 -7.60 -1.83
N PRO A 141 4.13 -6.39 -2.11
CA PRO A 141 4.17 -5.29 -1.16
C PRO A 141 3.47 -5.60 0.17
N VAL A 142 2.32 -6.28 0.13
CA VAL A 142 1.61 -6.66 1.36
C VAL A 142 2.39 -7.69 2.14
N PHE A 143 2.94 -8.71 1.49
CA PHE A 143 3.81 -9.71 2.11
C PHE A 143 4.98 -9.03 2.83
N LEU A 144 5.70 -8.14 2.14
CA LEU A 144 6.83 -7.39 2.70
C LEU A 144 6.40 -6.51 3.88
N ALA A 145 5.29 -5.78 3.74
CA ALA A 145 4.74 -4.96 4.82
C ALA A 145 4.45 -5.81 6.06
N CYS A 146 3.88 -7.01 5.89
CA CYS A 146 3.59 -7.93 6.99
C CYS A 146 4.83 -8.56 7.61
N ALA A 147 5.78 -8.95 6.76
CA ALA A 147 7.05 -9.53 7.19
C ALA A 147 7.88 -8.56 8.03
N VAL A 148 7.75 -7.26 7.80
CA VAL A 148 8.42 -6.20 8.58
C VAL A 148 7.57 -5.74 9.76
N ALA A 149 6.27 -5.52 9.56
CA ALA A 149 5.37 -4.98 10.59
C ALA A 149 5.26 -5.89 11.82
N TYR A 150 5.27 -7.21 11.63
CA TYR A 150 5.12 -8.15 12.74
C TYR A 150 6.35 -8.17 13.69
N PRO A 151 7.60 -8.29 13.20
CA PRO A 151 8.79 -8.05 14.01
C PRO A 151 8.85 -6.66 14.61
N PHE A 152 8.43 -5.64 13.88
CA PHE A 152 8.40 -4.26 14.36
C PHE A 152 7.43 -4.09 15.54
N ALA A 153 6.25 -4.72 15.46
CA ALA A 153 5.28 -4.76 16.55
C ALA A 153 5.82 -5.45 17.81
N MET A 154 6.54 -6.57 17.64
CA MET A 154 7.23 -7.26 18.75
C MET A 154 8.31 -6.38 19.37
N TRP A 155 9.12 -5.72 18.55
CA TRP A 155 10.16 -4.82 19.04
C TRP A 155 9.55 -3.63 19.80
N GLY A 156 8.44 -3.10 19.29
CA GLY A 156 7.66 -2.06 19.95
C GLY A 156 7.17 -2.44 21.35
N ALA A 157 7.10 -3.73 21.70
CA ALA A 157 6.75 -4.19 23.05
C ALA A 157 7.83 -3.86 24.10
N THR A 158 9.08 -3.65 23.66
CA THR A 158 10.18 -3.31 24.55
C THR A 158 10.16 -1.82 24.94
N PRO A 159 10.72 -1.40 26.09
CA PRO A 159 10.72 0.01 26.50
C PRO A 159 11.45 0.94 25.52
N ARG A 160 12.53 0.43 24.90
CA ARG A 160 13.29 1.16 23.88
C ARG A 160 12.55 1.20 22.55
N GLY A 161 12.04 0.05 22.12
CA GLY A 161 11.29 -0.06 20.87
C GLY A 161 10.02 0.77 20.88
N ALA A 162 9.27 0.79 21.98
CA ALA A 162 8.05 1.59 22.11
C ALA A 162 8.30 3.09 21.81
N LYS A 163 9.34 3.69 22.40
CA LYS A 163 9.63 5.12 22.21
C LYS A 163 9.91 5.46 20.74
N VAL A 164 10.64 4.60 20.04
CA VAL A 164 11.04 4.83 18.65
C VAL A 164 9.91 4.44 17.69
N CYS A 165 9.37 3.23 17.84
CA CYS A 165 8.30 2.65 17.02
C CYS A 165 7.07 3.57 16.96
N TRP A 166 6.57 4.01 18.12
CA TRP A 166 5.37 4.84 18.16
C TRP A 166 5.59 6.26 17.63
N SER A 167 6.78 6.82 17.82
CA SER A 167 7.14 8.13 17.25
C SER A 167 7.21 8.06 15.73
N ILE A 168 7.81 7.00 15.17
CA ILE A 168 7.88 6.77 13.72
C ILE A 168 6.47 6.54 13.15
N CYS A 169 5.67 5.68 13.78
CA CYS A 169 4.27 5.44 13.36
C CYS A 169 3.46 6.73 13.38
N ALA A 170 3.54 7.53 14.45
CA ALA A 170 2.84 8.79 14.55
C ALA A 170 3.28 9.77 13.45
N ALA A 171 4.58 9.91 13.22
CA ALA A 171 5.12 10.80 12.19
C ALA A 171 4.66 10.38 10.77
N ALA A 172 4.71 9.09 10.46
CA ALA A 172 4.29 8.58 9.16
C ALA A 172 2.78 8.71 8.95
N ILE A 173 1.95 8.48 9.98
CA ILE A 173 0.49 8.70 9.90
C ILE A 173 0.18 10.19 9.72
N LEU A 174 0.84 11.09 10.46
CA LEU A 174 0.66 12.53 10.30
C LEU A 174 1.06 13.01 8.90
N LEU A 175 2.18 12.51 8.38
CA LEU A 175 2.63 12.80 7.01
C LEU A 175 1.61 12.30 5.98
N PHE A 176 1.06 11.11 6.16
CA PHE A 176 0.02 10.57 5.30
C PHE A 176 -1.25 11.43 5.31
N ILE A 177 -1.71 11.84 6.49
CA ILE A 177 -2.88 12.73 6.63
C ILE A 177 -2.60 14.07 5.95
N ALA A 178 -1.44 14.68 6.22
CA ALA A 178 -1.06 15.96 5.62
C ALA A 178 -1.02 15.88 4.10
N MET A 179 -0.41 14.84 3.54
CA MET A 179 -0.37 14.65 2.08
C MET A 179 -1.77 14.40 1.50
N THR A 180 -2.59 13.60 2.18
CA THR A 180 -3.98 13.34 1.76
C THR A 180 -4.80 14.64 1.73
N VAL A 181 -4.63 15.51 2.74
CA VAL A 181 -5.28 16.83 2.78
C VAL A 181 -4.78 17.71 1.64
N LEU A 182 -3.47 17.79 1.42
CA LEU A 182 -2.90 18.60 0.33
C LEU A 182 -3.40 18.15 -1.05
N LEU A 183 -3.45 16.83 -1.29
CA LEU A 183 -4.03 16.26 -2.51
C LEU A 183 -5.52 16.58 -2.63
N GLY A 184 -6.29 16.48 -1.54
CA GLY A 184 -7.71 16.81 -1.52
C GLY A 184 -8.02 18.29 -1.74
N THR A 185 -7.06 19.19 -1.44
CA THR A 185 -7.20 20.63 -1.69
C THR A 185 -6.87 21.07 -3.13
N GLY A 186 -6.44 20.15 -4.00
CA GLY A 186 -6.07 20.47 -5.38
C GLY A 186 -4.78 21.28 -5.50
N VAL A 187 -3.95 21.34 -4.45
CA VAL A 187 -2.65 22.07 -4.46
C VAL A 187 -1.70 21.52 -5.53
N PHE A 188 -1.86 20.26 -5.91
CA PHE A 188 -1.08 19.57 -6.93
C PHE A 188 -1.82 19.42 -8.26
N ASP A 189 -3.04 19.97 -8.38
CA ASP A 189 -3.69 20.03 -9.68
C ASP A 189 -2.83 20.93 -10.56
N HIS A 190 -2.27 20.35 -11.62
CA HIS A 190 -1.59 21.14 -12.65
C HIS A 190 -2.55 22.27 -13.05
N PRO A 191 -2.07 23.53 -13.17
CA PRO A 191 -2.92 24.61 -13.62
C PRO A 191 -3.48 24.21 -14.98
N GLN A 192 -4.77 23.85 -15.02
CA GLN A 192 -5.50 23.53 -16.25
C GLN A 192 -5.71 24.76 -17.15
N GLY A 193 -4.87 25.78 -16.98
CA GLY A 193 -4.97 27.10 -17.61
C GLY A 193 -3.90 27.36 -18.65
N VAL A 194 -3.14 26.35 -19.11
CA VAL A 194 -2.58 26.45 -20.46
C VAL A 194 -3.72 26.07 -21.39
N GLU A 195 -4.60 27.04 -21.66
CA GLU A 195 -5.40 27.04 -22.88
C GLU A 195 -4.46 26.56 -23.98
N PRO A 196 -4.79 25.49 -24.73
CA PRO A 196 -3.94 25.05 -25.82
C PRO A 196 -3.74 26.27 -26.70
N VAL A 197 -2.52 26.83 -26.70
CA VAL A 197 -2.19 27.95 -27.57
C VAL A 197 -2.61 27.48 -28.95
N PRO A 198 -3.60 28.11 -29.61
CA PRO A 198 -4.04 27.66 -30.91
C PRO A 198 -2.81 27.69 -31.79
N VAL A 199 -2.26 26.51 -32.11
CA VAL A 199 -1.12 26.40 -33.00
C VAL A 199 -1.66 26.95 -34.30
N PRO A 200 -1.19 28.11 -34.80
CA PRO A 200 -1.68 28.63 -36.06
C PRO A 200 -1.42 27.54 -37.09
N CYS A 201 -2.49 27.01 -37.68
CA CYS A 201 -2.37 26.00 -38.71
C CYS A 201 -1.42 26.55 -39.76
N SER A 202 -0.24 25.93 -39.89
CA SER A 202 0.62 26.23 -41.02
C SER A 202 -0.19 25.94 -42.27
N PRO A 203 -0.16 26.80 -43.31
CA PRO A 203 -0.84 26.52 -44.58
C PRO A 203 -0.40 25.20 -45.23
N GLU A 204 0.69 24.58 -44.72
CA GLU A 204 1.20 23.28 -45.16
C GLU A 204 0.79 22.10 -44.24
N SER A 205 0.17 22.33 -43.08
CA SER A 205 -0.25 21.23 -42.19
C SER A 205 -1.52 20.57 -42.69
N LYS A 206 -1.48 19.24 -42.86
CA LYS A 206 -2.61 18.42 -43.28
C LYS A 206 -3.43 17.98 -42.06
N CYS A 207 -4.72 18.33 -42.02
CA CYS A 207 -5.65 17.85 -41.00
C CYS A 207 -6.34 16.56 -41.49
N TRP A 208 -6.45 15.56 -40.62
CA TRP A 208 -7.11 14.27 -40.92
C TRP A 208 -8.39 14.14 -40.11
N ARG A 209 -9.47 13.68 -40.74
CA ARG A 209 -10.73 13.36 -40.06
C ARG A 209 -11.01 11.87 -40.17
N HIS A 210 -11.49 11.29 -39.08
CA HIS A 210 -11.93 9.90 -38.98
C HIS A 210 -13.47 9.86 -38.93
N ASP A 211 -14.12 8.98 -39.70
CA ASP A 211 -15.53 8.66 -39.47
C ASP A 211 -15.70 7.57 -38.39
N ALA A 212 -16.96 7.32 -38.01
CA ALA A 212 -17.33 6.26 -37.07
C ALA A 212 -16.97 4.84 -37.57
N ASP A 213 -16.71 4.69 -38.86
CA ASP A 213 -16.30 3.45 -39.51
C ASP A 213 -14.76 3.33 -39.65
N GLY A 214 -14.01 4.30 -39.12
CA GLY A 214 -12.54 4.34 -39.11
C GLY A 214 -11.87 4.82 -40.40
N LYS A 215 -12.61 5.34 -41.39
CA LYS A 215 -12.01 5.88 -42.62
C LYS A 215 -11.41 7.26 -42.39
N THR A 216 -10.21 7.46 -42.90
CA THR A 216 -9.47 8.72 -42.86
C THR A 216 -9.55 9.48 -44.17
N TRP A 217 -9.77 10.79 -44.11
CA TRP A 217 -9.60 11.69 -45.26
C TRP A 217 -9.00 13.04 -44.84
N GLU A 218 -8.33 13.69 -45.80
CA GLU A 218 -7.68 14.99 -45.64
C GLU A 218 -8.73 16.12 -45.71
N VAL A 219 -8.68 17.07 -44.77
CA VAL A 219 -9.62 18.19 -44.68
C VAL A 219 -8.84 19.51 -44.57
N PRO A 220 -9.21 20.59 -45.28
CA PRO A 220 -8.55 21.87 -45.13
C PRO A 220 -8.71 22.42 -43.71
N CYS A 221 -7.60 22.80 -43.06
CA CYS A 221 -7.59 23.25 -41.67
C CYS A 221 -8.30 24.62 -41.43
N ASN A 222 -8.76 25.30 -42.48
CA ASN A 222 -9.42 26.62 -42.42
C ASN A 222 -10.86 26.62 -41.87
N GLY A 223 -11.36 25.51 -41.31
CA GLY A 223 -12.72 25.45 -40.77
C GLY A 223 -13.02 24.26 -39.87
N ALA A 224 -12.01 23.54 -39.42
CA ALA A 224 -12.19 22.47 -38.45
C ALA A 224 -12.06 23.06 -37.05
N GLU A 225 -13.11 22.97 -36.24
CA GLU A 225 -12.98 23.10 -34.79
C GLU A 225 -11.84 22.19 -34.30
N PRO A 226 -11.03 22.62 -33.33
CA PRO A 226 -9.85 21.89 -32.89
C PRO A 226 -10.30 20.57 -32.24
N TYR A 227 -10.40 19.52 -33.03
CA TYR A 227 -10.50 18.15 -32.56
C TYR A 227 -9.10 17.54 -32.54
N GLU A 228 -8.90 16.70 -31.53
CA GLU A 228 -7.65 16.02 -31.20
C GLU A 228 -6.90 15.55 -32.46
N ILE A 229 -5.73 16.14 -32.66
CA ILE A 229 -4.76 15.67 -33.65
C ILE A 229 -4.25 14.32 -33.13
N GLY A 230 -4.93 13.24 -33.48
CA GLY A 230 -4.41 11.89 -33.32
C GLY A 230 -3.19 11.73 -34.21
N VAL A 231 -2.03 11.49 -33.60
CA VAL A 231 -0.81 11.12 -34.35
C VAL A 231 -1.03 9.69 -34.87
N PRO A 232 -1.01 9.45 -36.19
CA PRO A 232 -1.09 8.09 -36.71
C PRO A 232 0.15 7.31 -36.28
N GLY A 233 -0.06 6.11 -35.74
CA GLY A 233 0.97 5.09 -35.52
C GLY A 233 1.36 4.38 -36.81
#